data_AF-A0A942DUF5-F1
#
_entry.id   AF-A0A942DUF5-F1
#
_cell.length_a   1.000
_cell.length_b   1.000
_cell.length_c   1.000
_cell.angle_alpha   90.00
_cell.angle_beta   90.00
_cell.angle_gamma   90.00
#
_symmetry.space_group_name_H-M   'P 1'
#
loop_
_entity.id
_entity.type
_entity.pdbx_description
1 polymer ?
#
loop_
_entity_poly.entity_id
_entity_poly.type
_entity_poly.pdbx_seq_one_letter_code
_entity_poly.pdbx_strand_id
1 'polypeptide(L)'
;MKSAIISLLMLSSVAASANCLGEAQISAKVKDVKSCVATLDPQSIRHYAENITCPLSLNDVLNQGIQDCTLRAGDTVSGVIVLTDDGKIIRD
;
A
#
# COMPACT_ATOMS: atom_id res chain seq x y z
N MET A 1 24.81 -42.57 -26.21
CA MET A 1 24.09 -41.29 -26.11
C MET A 1 22.97 -41.47 -25.10
N LYS A 2 23.17 -41.04 -23.84
CA LYS A 2 22.17 -41.17 -22.76
C LYS A 2 21.44 -39.83 -22.65
N SER A 3 20.21 -39.78 -23.18
CA SER A 3 19.35 -38.60 -23.04
C SER A 3 18.86 -38.47 -21.61
N ALA A 4 19.33 -37.45 -20.91
CA ALA A 4 18.75 -37.00 -19.65
C ALA A 4 17.54 -36.13 -19.97
N ILE A 5 16.35 -36.63 -19.66
CA ILE A 5 15.09 -35.88 -19.71
C ILE A 5 15.12 -34.93 -18.51
N ILE A 6 15.37 -33.64 -18.77
CA ILE A 6 15.28 -32.58 -17.77
C ILE A 6 13.79 -32.26 -17.61
N SER A 7 13.15 -32.89 -16.63
CA SER A 7 11.81 -32.54 -16.18
C SER A 7 11.87 -31.18 -15.50
N LEU A 8 11.55 -30.14 -16.28
CA LEU A 8 11.32 -28.79 -15.83
C LEU A 8 10.07 -28.77 -14.94
N LEU A 9 10.27 -28.99 -13.64
CA LEU A 9 9.28 -28.76 -12.60
C LEU A 9 8.96 -27.27 -12.58
N MET A 10 7.93 -26.89 -13.35
CA MET A 10 7.20 -25.64 -13.17
C MET A 10 6.55 -25.71 -11.78
N LEU A 11 7.28 -25.29 -10.74
CA LEU A 11 6.67 -24.91 -9.48
C LEU A 11 5.76 -23.72 -9.80
N SER A 12 4.48 -24.02 -9.98
CA SER A 12 3.43 -23.03 -9.89
C SER A 12 3.45 -22.53 -8.45
N SER A 13 4.14 -21.40 -8.25
CA SER A 13 4.01 -20.59 -7.06
C SER A 13 2.57 -20.11 -6.99
N VAL A 14 1.71 -20.92 -6.38
CA VAL A 14 0.45 -20.47 -5.82
C VAL A 14 0.84 -19.47 -4.75
N ALA A 15 0.92 -18.20 -5.13
CA ALA A 15 0.95 -17.12 -4.17
C ALA A 15 -0.33 -17.27 -3.37
N ALA A 16 -0.21 -17.73 -2.13
CA ALA A 16 -1.27 -17.62 -1.16
C ALA A 16 -1.54 -16.11 -1.04
N SER A 17 -2.52 -15.62 -1.78
CA SER A 17 -3.05 -14.28 -1.60
C SER A 17 -3.64 -14.26 -0.21
N ALA A 18 -2.88 -13.74 0.76
CA ALA A 18 -3.52 -13.09 1.89
C ALA A 18 -4.56 -12.14 1.27
N ASN A 19 -5.78 -12.12 1.80
CA ASN A 19 -6.87 -11.24 1.33
C ASN A 19 -6.50 -9.77 1.61
N CYS A 20 -5.44 -9.24 1.01
CA CYS A 20 -5.09 -7.84 1.11
C CYS A 20 -5.99 -7.07 0.16
N LEU A 21 -6.79 -6.17 0.74
CA LEU A 21 -7.76 -5.36 0.02
C LEU A 21 -7.12 -4.20 -0.74
N GLY A 22 -5.90 -3.85 -0.35
CA GLY A 22 -5.07 -2.84 -1.00
C GLY A 22 -3.88 -2.52 -0.11
N GLU A 23 -2.69 -2.44 -0.70
CA GLU A 23 -1.47 -2.07 -0.02
C GLU A 23 -0.61 -1.17 -0.91
N ALA A 24 0.05 -0.19 -0.31
CA ALA A 24 1.09 0.60 -0.96
C ALA A 24 2.15 1.06 0.04
N GLN A 25 3.37 1.26 -0.43
CA GLN A 25 4.40 1.99 0.31
C GLN A 25 4.37 3.47 -0.06
N ILE A 26 4.46 4.35 0.93
CA ILE A 26 4.34 5.80 0.75
C ILE A 26 5.38 6.58 1.55
N SER A 27 5.79 7.74 1.01
CA SER A 27 6.47 8.80 1.75
C SER A 27 5.96 10.16 1.29
N ALA A 28 5.19 10.85 2.13
CA ALA A 28 4.54 12.13 1.83
C ALA A 28 4.29 12.96 3.09
N LYS A 29 4.04 14.27 2.93
CA LYS A 29 3.60 15.13 4.03
C LYS A 29 2.08 15.14 4.19
N VAL A 30 1.64 15.24 5.43
CA VAL A 30 0.24 15.50 5.78
C VAL A 30 -0.07 16.97 5.53
N LYS A 31 -1.11 17.23 4.74
CA LYS A 31 -1.64 18.57 4.48
C LYS A 31 -2.55 19.06 5.61
N ASP A 32 -3.49 18.21 6.02
CA ASP A 32 -4.51 18.51 7.03
C ASP A 32 -4.96 17.23 7.72
N VAL A 33 -5.54 17.35 8.92
CA VAL A 33 -6.11 16.22 9.68
C VAL A 33 -7.48 16.60 10.24
N LYS A 34 -8.52 15.85 9.83
CA LYS A 34 -9.89 16.03 10.32
C LYS A 34 -10.44 14.72 10.84
N SER A 35 -10.93 14.70 12.07
CA SER A 35 -11.49 13.49 12.70
C SER A 35 -10.57 12.27 12.57
N CYS A 36 -9.28 12.47 12.84
CA CYS A 36 -8.21 11.47 12.68
C CYS A 36 -7.96 10.98 11.25
N VAL A 37 -8.52 11.62 10.22
CA VAL A 37 -8.21 11.32 8.81
C VAL A 37 -7.22 12.36 8.31
N ALA A 38 -6.01 11.91 7.99
CA ALA A 38 -4.92 12.71 7.47
C ALA A 38 -4.98 12.76 5.93
N THR A 39 -5.24 13.94 5.38
CA THR A 39 -5.13 14.17 3.93
C THR A 39 -3.69 14.52 3.59
N LEU A 40 -3.15 13.93 2.52
CA LEU A 40 -1.77 14.16 2.09
C LEU A 40 -1.68 15.38 1.18
N ASP A 41 -0.53 16.04 1.19
CA ASP A 41 -0.19 17.05 0.17
C ASP A 41 0.36 16.33 -1.08
N PRO A 42 -0.35 16.34 -2.22
CA PRO A 42 0.09 15.63 -3.42
C PRO A 42 1.44 16.10 -3.94
N GLN A 43 1.79 17.38 -3.72
CA GLN A 43 3.07 17.94 -4.16
C GLN A 43 4.25 17.47 -3.30
N SER A 44 3.97 16.90 -2.13
CA SER A 44 4.98 16.43 -1.19
C SER A 44 5.28 14.93 -1.30
N ILE A 45 4.59 14.20 -2.18
CA ILE A 45 4.80 12.76 -2.37
C ILE A 45 6.18 12.55 -2.99
N ARG A 46 7.08 11.98 -2.21
CA ARG A 46 8.45 11.65 -2.64
C ARG A 46 8.54 10.21 -3.15
N HIS A 47 7.68 9.34 -2.63
CA HIS A 47 7.63 7.94 -2.99
C HIS A 47 6.21 7.41 -2.87
N TYR A 48 5.79 6.65 -3.87
CA TYR A 48 4.58 5.84 -3.85
C TYR A 48 4.81 4.58 -4.68
N ALA A 49 4.57 3.41 -4.09
CA ALA A 49 4.72 2.13 -4.75
C ALA A 49 3.55 1.22 -4.36
N GLU A 50 2.72 0.89 -5.35
CA GLU A 50 1.60 -0.04 -5.17
C GLU A 50 2.13 -1.46 -4.96
N ASN A 51 1.49 -2.23 -4.09
CA ASN A 51 1.78 -3.65 -3.98
C ASN A 51 1.34 -4.36 -5.27
N ILE A 52 2.19 -5.26 -5.80
CA ILE A 52 1.95 -5.95 -7.07
C ILE A 52 0.74 -6.90 -6.99
N THR A 53 0.48 -7.48 -5.83
CA THR A 53 -0.57 -8.50 -5.62
C THR A 53 -1.91 -7.85 -5.27
N CYS A 54 -1.89 -6.76 -4.51
CA CYS A 54 -3.07 -6.05 -4.06
C CYS A 54 -2.82 -4.53 -4.09
N PRO A 55 -2.94 -3.92 -5.28
CA PRO A 55 -2.63 -2.51 -5.43
C PRO A 55 -3.65 -1.65 -4.68
N LEU A 56 -3.15 -0.74 -3.84
CA LEU A 56 -3.92 0.42 -3.40
C LEU A 56 -3.55 1.60 -4.30
N SER A 57 -4.52 2.25 -4.93
CA SER A 57 -4.23 3.35 -5.85
C SER A 57 -3.89 4.64 -5.10
N LEU A 58 -2.93 5.41 -5.62
CA LEU A 58 -2.61 6.73 -5.07
C LEU A 58 -3.84 7.65 -5.02
N ASN A 59 -4.72 7.57 -6.03
CA ASN A 59 -5.92 8.39 -6.07
C ASN A 59 -6.88 8.04 -4.92
N ASP A 60 -6.99 6.77 -4.55
CA ASP A 60 -7.82 6.35 -3.42
C ASP A 60 -7.26 6.91 -2.11
N VAL A 61 -5.94 6.84 -1.93
CA VAL A 61 -5.24 7.43 -0.77
C VAL A 61 -5.46 8.94 -0.69
N LEU A 62 -5.35 9.65 -1.81
CA LEU A 62 -5.51 11.10 -1.85
C LEU A 62 -6.95 11.54 -1.59
N ASN A 63 -7.93 10.76 -2.07
CA ASN A 63 -9.36 11.07 -1.90
C ASN A 63 -9.88 10.71 -0.52
N GLN A 64 -9.46 9.57 0.03
CA GLN A 64 -9.97 9.05 1.31
C GLN A 64 -9.14 9.53 2.50
N GLY A 65 -7.84 9.75 2.32
CA GLY A 65 -6.91 10.05 3.41
C GLY A 65 -6.56 8.82 4.25
N ILE A 66 -5.63 9.00 5.19
CA ILE A 66 -5.12 7.95 6.08
C ILE A 66 -5.74 8.13 7.47
N GLN A 67 -6.44 7.12 7.96
CA GLN A 67 -7.03 7.10 9.30
C GLN A 67 -5.95 6.80 10.35
N ASP A 68 -5.48 7.87 11.00
CA ASP A 68 -4.51 7.78 12.09
C ASP A 68 -4.62 9.03 13.00
N CYS A 69 -5.00 8.83 14.26
CA CYS A 69 -5.17 9.90 15.24
C CYS A 69 -3.85 10.50 15.74
N THR A 70 -2.71 9.89 15.42
CA THR A 70 -1.39 10.37 15.87
C THR A 70 -0.80 11.42 14.92
N LEU A 71 -1.25 11.43 13.66
CA LEU A 71 -0.77 12.34 12.64
C LEU A 71 -1.30 13.77 12.83
N ARG A 72 -0.48 14.74 12.44
CA ARG A 72 -0.78 16.17 12.43
C ARG A 72 -0.39 16.80 11.09
N ALA A 73 -0.99 17.94 10.76
CA ALA A 73 -0.58 18.71 9.59
C ALA A 73 0.91 19.06 9.66
N GLY A 74 1.64 18.81 8.55
CA GLY A 74 3.09 18.97 8.46
C GLY A 74 3.90 17.72 8.77
N ASP A 75 3.31 16.70 9.41
CA ASP A 75 3.99 15.42 9.66
C ASP A 75 4.33 14.72 8.35
N THR A 76 5.33 13.83 8.41
CA THR A 76 5.67 12.94 7.29
C THR A 76 5.09 11.56 7.56
N VAL A 77 4.21 11.11 6.68
CA VAL A 77 3.79 9.71 6.59
C VAL A 77 4.84 8.98 5.79
N SER A 78 5.45 7.96 6.39
CA SER A 78 6.39 7.07 5.72
C SER A 78 6.15 5.65 6.19
N GLY A 79 6.01 4.71 5.26
CA GLY A 79 5.77 3.30 5.60
C GLY A 79 4.80 2.64 4.65
N VAL A 80 4.25 1.52 5.10
CA VAL A 80 3.22 0.76 4.40
C VAL A 80 1.85 1.26 4.86
N ILE A 81 0.93 1.42 3.90
CA ILE A 81 -0.47 1.72 4.16
C ILE A 81 -1.33 0.60 3.57
N VAL A 82 -2.39 0.26 4.28
CA VAL A 82 -3.29 -0.84 3.93
C VAL A 82 -4.74 -0.38 3.96
N LEU A 83 -5.56 -0.92 3.06
CA LEU A 83 -7.01 -0.80 3.08
C LEU A 83 -7.60 -1.90 3.98
N THR A 84 -8.38 -1.51 4.98
CA THR A 84 -9.07 -2.43 5.89
C THR A 84 -10.42 -2.88 5.34
N ASP A 85 -10.98 -3.96 5.89
CA ASP A 85 -12.31 -4.47 5.52
C ASP A 85 -13.44 -3.44 5.73
N ASP A 86 -13.23 -2.49 6.65
CA ASP A 86 -14.15 -1.37 6.90
C ASP A 86 -14.00 -0.22 5.88
N GLY A 87 -13.16 -0.38 4.86
CA GLY A 87 -12.91 0.61 3.81
C GLY A 87 -12.07 1.81 4.26
N LYS A 88 -11.22 1.64 5.29
CA LYS A 88 -10.33 2.71 5.78
C LYS A 88 -8.90 2.42 5.38
N ILE A 89 -8.14 3.47 5.08
CA ILE A 89 -6.71 3.35 4.82
C ILE A 89 -5.97 3.65 6.12
N ILE A 90 -5.18 2.70 6.63
CA ILE A 90 -4.38 2.88 7.86
C ILE A 90 -2.90 2.69 7.56
N ARG A 91 -2.03 3.08 8.49
CA ARG A 91 -0.63 2.64 8.50
C ARG A 91 -0.56 1.24 9.11
N ASP A 92 0.11 0.33 8.41
CA ASP A 92 0.45 -1.01 8.94
C ASP A 92 1.67 -0.95 9.87
#